data_AF-A0A6A6R4H6-F1
#
_entry.id   AF-A0A6A6R4H6-F1
#
_cell.length_a   1.000
_cell.length_b   1.000
_cell.length_c   1.000
_cell.angle_alpha   90.00
_cell.angle_beta   90.00
_cell.angle_gamma   90.00
#
_symmetry.space_group_name_H-M   'P 1'
#
loop_
_entity.id
_entity.type
_entity.pdbx_description
1 polymer ?
#
loop_
_entity_poly.entity_id
_entity_poly.type
_entity_poly.pdbx_seq_one_letter_code
_entity_poly.pdbx_strand_id
1 'polypeptide(L)'
;MESLDGTDWDVLIVGTGLPQSLLATALSRSGKKILHIDRNNYYGGSEAAFSLQEAEDWSRNVAKDGSSSATFTNVSVHRPEASETDSAKLSSSRAYSLSLSPQLIYTRSRILPVLVSSKVHRQIDFLAVGAWWVYTPGNIAEEDSQVRTGNAVGQGTLRKVPNGREDIFAAQDLDMKSKRALMKFLRFIGEYEEQGEVWEGHGQTSFSAFLSGQFRVPAALHAPLLALTLSSSDADHTTTEFALPRIARHLRSIGSLGPGFGSVIPKWGGLSELCQVGCRAGAVGGAVYVLGNGLTGPATDERPSDGATTETVTTPDPLKVVLKDGESVTTRWIVGSSDDLEPLQTSQHEPVEGTPLAEPKLCSRSITIVSSSLEALFPPMAEGAPIPAGAVVFFPSGSLNSRKENDAKPTLPPVYVFVHSSDTGECPPNQRVLYASVAMTGDVAVRLLERAVQALLSSKNLQPQPIVLWSLRYEQTSQITQHKESAASARTASPDERILVFPPTSLDLAWDDSVLDQVKGVWRSIMGDDGGEFMVFEDREGVGADDEGDEL
;
A
#
# COMPACT_ATOMS: atom_id res chain seq x y z
N MET A 1 -6.28 21.82 27.16
CA MET A 1 -6.51 22.01 25.73
C MET A 1 -7.22 23.34 25.60
N GLU A 2 -6.76 24.23 24.73
CA GLU A 2 -7.58 25.39 24.35
C GLU A 2 -8.82 24.85 23.65
N SER A 3 -9.99 25.41 23.96
CA SER A 3 -11.24 24.95 23.39
C SER A 3 -11.25 25.22 21.88
N LEU A 4 -11.71 24.25 21.08
CA LEU A 4 -11.89 24.44 19.64
C LEU A 4 -13.12 25.32 19.34
N ASP A 5 -14.03 25.45 20.31
CA ASP A 5 -15.24 26.25 20.21
C ASP A 5 -14.92 27.73 19.97
N GLY A 6 -15.62 28.33 19.01
CA GLY A 6 -15.49 29.75 18.69
C GLY A 6 -14.31 30.10 17.77
N THR A 7 -13.52 29.11 17.33
CA THR A 7 -12.53 29.30 16.26
C THR A 7 -13.16 28.99 14.90
N ASP A 8 -13.10 29.96 13.98
CA ASP A 8 -13.46 29.72 12.58
C ASP A 8 -12.27 29.14 11.82
N TRP A 9 -12.44 27.91 11.33
CA TRP A 9 -11.43 27.19 10.55
C TRP A 9 -11.62 27.40 9.04
N ASP A 10 -10.52 27.45 8.30
CA ASP A 10 -10.59 27.45 6.84
C ASP A 10 -10.81 26.04 6.31
N VAL A 11 -10.17 25.03 6.93
CA VAL A 11 -10.25 23.63 6.49
C VAL A 11 -10.30 22.70 7.71
N LEU A 12 -11.26 21.79 7.71
CA LEU A 12 -11.31 20.63 8.58
C LEU A 12 -10.90 19.39 7.78
N ILE A 13 -9.81 18.74 8.16
CA ILE A 13 -9.36 17.46 7.59
C ILE A 13 -9.73 16.35 8.58
N VAL A 14 -10.43 15.32 8.10
CA VAL A 14 -10.94 14.20 8.89
C VAL A 14 -10.26 12.90 8.45
N GLY A 15 -9.60 12.25 9.41
CA GLY A 15 -8.71 11.11 9.19
C GLY A 15 -7.30 11.54 8.82
N THR A 16 -6.31 10.77 9.24
CA THR A 16 -4.88 10.95 8.96
C THR A 16 -4.36 9.92 7.98
N GLY A 17 -5.25 9.42 7.11
CA GLY A 17 -4.87 8.59 5.99
C GLY A 17 -3.90 9.31 5.04
N LEU A 18 -3.34 8.54 4.12
CA LEU A 18 -2.35 9.01 3.18
C LEU A 18 -2.77 10.26 2.37
N PRO A 19 -3.93 10.30 1.69
CA PRO A 19 -4.31 11.50 0.93
C PRO A 19 -4.57 12.71 1.84
N GLN A 20 -5.14 12.50 3.04
CA GLN A 20 -5.34 13.58 4.02
C GLN A 20 -4.01 14.16 4.51
N SER A 21 -3.01 13.31 4.75
CA SER A 21 -1.68 13.73 5.22
C SER A 21 -0.89 14.48 4.13
N LEU A 22 -1.02 14.05 2.86
CA LEU A 22 -0.46 14.78 1.73
C LEU A 22 -1.16 16.12 1.50
N LEU A 23 -2.48 16.20 1.71
CA LEU A 23 -3.20 17.47 1.69
C LEU A 23 -2.72 18.41 2.80
N ALA A 24 -2.54 17.89 4.03
CA ALA A 24 -1.97 18.66 5.12
C ALA A 24 -0.57 19.21 4.77
N THR A 25 0.24 18.42 4.07
CA THR A 25 1.51 18.89 3.51
C THR A 25 1.30 20.02 2.52
N ALA A 26 0.43 19.85 1.52
CA ALA A 26 0.18 20.83 0.47
C ALA A 26 -0.37 22.16 1.01
N LEU A 27 -1.14 22.12 2.10
CA LEU A 27 -1.70 23.29 2.76
C LEU A 27 -0.79 23.89 3.84
N SER A 28 0.30 23.22 4.23
CA SER A 28 1.18 23.63 5.35
C SER A 28 1.78 25.04 5.23
N ARG A 29 1.88 25.59 4.02
CA ARG A 29 2.41 26.93 3.75
C ARG A 29 1.37 27.88 3.15
N SER A 30 0.10 27.52 3.24
CA SER A 30 -1.00 28.32 2.67
C SER A 30 -1.45 29.49 3.55
N GLY A 31 -1.04 29.51 4.83
CA GLY A 31 -1.54 30.48 5.82
C GLY A 31 -2.97 30.24 6.30
N LYS A 32 -3.62 29.15 5.84
CA LYS A 32 -4.97 28.76 6.27
C LYS A 32 -4.98 28.18 7.68
N LYS A 33 -6.05 28.44 8.44
CA LYS A 33 -6.31 27.77 9.72
C LYS A 33 -6.87 26.37 9.48
N ILE A 34 -6.12 25.36 9.87
CA ILE A 34 -6.45 23.95 9.59
C ILE A 34 -6.65 23.20 10.90
N LEU A 35 -7.80 22.54 11.04
CA LEU A 35 -8.05 21.55 12.07
C LEU A 35 -7.96 20.16 11.42
N HIS A 36 -7.11 19.29 11.96
CA HIS A 36 -6.91 17.93 11.44
C HIS A 36 -7.21 16.91 12.54
N ILE A 37 -8.33 16.20 12.40
CA ILE A 37 -8.81 15.24 13.41
C ILE A 37 -8.70 13.80 12.91
N ASP A 38 -8.58 12.85 13.82
CA ASP A 38 -8.70 11.41 13.53
C ASP A 38 -9.42 10.70 14.67
N ARG A 39 -10.36 9.82 14.33
CA ARG A 39 -11.09 9.00 15.32
C ARG A 39 -10.16 8.02 16.05
N ASN A 40 -9.05 7.65 15.43
CA ASN A 40 -8.05 6.75 15.96
C ASN A 40 -7.09 7.50 16.89
N ASN A 41 -6.50 6.76 17.85
CA ASN A 41 -5.45 7.27 18.73
C ASN A 41 -4.04 7.19 18.10
N TYR A 42 -3.96 6.98 16.78
CA TYR A 42 -2.73 6.79 16.01
C TYR A 42 -2.88 7.42 14.63
N TYR A 43 -1.77 7.70 13.97
CA TYR A 43 -1.72 8.26 12.62
C TYR A 43 -1.78 7.18 11.53
N GLY A 44 -2.22 7.56 10.33
CA GLY A 44 -2.04 6.78 9.10
C GLY A 44 -3.28 5.98 8.66
N GLY A 45 -4.29 5.83 9.51
CA GLY A 45 -5.51 5.09 9.18
C GLY A 45 -5.20 3.67 8.68
N SER A 46 -5.58 3.37 7.43
CA SER A 46 -5.31 2.08 6.77
C SER A 46 -3.83 1.81 6.49
N GLU A 47 -2.98 2.84 6.50
CA GLU A 47 -1.54 2.77 6.27
C GLU A 47 -0.73 2.74 7.58
N ALA A 48 -1.40 2.64 8.74
CA ALA A 48 -0.73 2.68 10.05
C ALA A 48 0.31 1.56 10.21
N ALA A 49 1.33 1.84 11.03
CA ALA A 49 2.29 0.86 11.48
C ALA A 49 2.33 0.83 13.01
N PHE A 50 2.50 -0.37 13.57
CA PHE A 50 2.34 -0.59 15.01
C PHE A 50 3.54 -1.31 15.62
N SER A 51 3.88 -0.95 16.85
CA SER A 51 4.65 -1.86 17.71
C SER A 51 3.88 -3.16 18.00
N LEU A 52 4.55 -4.20 18.50
CA LEU A 52 3.89 -5.50 18.77
C LEU A 52 2.64 -5.37 19.67
N GLN A 53 2.76 -4.62 20.75
CA GLN A 53 1.69 -4.39 21.71
C GLN A 53 0.54 -3.61 21.06
N GLU A 54 0.85 -2.55 20.30
CA GLU A 54 -0.15 -1.77 19.59
C GLU A 54 -0.89 -2.61 18.54
N ALA A 55 -0.20 -3.51 17.84
CA ALA A 55 -0.81 -4.42 16.86
C ALA A 55 -1.81 -5.39 17.54
N GLU A 56 -1.51 -5.84 18.75
CA GLU A 56 -2.40 -6.69 19.54
C GLU A 56 -3.58 -5.93 20.14
N ASP A 57 -3.35 -4.70 20.61
CA ASP A 57 -4.41 -3.80 21.06
C ASP A 57 -5.35 -3.44 19.92
N TRP A 58 -4.79 -3.12 18.74
CA TRP A 58 -5.54 -2.89 17.51
C TRP A 58 -6.37 -4.12 17.14
N SER A 59 -5.79 -5.33 17.16
CA SER A 59 -6.53 -6.56 16.90
C SER A 59 -7.70 -6.77 17.87
N ARG A 60 -7.51 -6.50 19.16
CA ARG A 60 -8.58 -6.57 20.17
C ARG A 60 -9.69 -5.54 19.92
N ASN A 61 -9.34 -4.33 19.47
CA ASN A 61 -10.31 -3.28 19.22
C ASN A 61 -11.14 -3.58 17.97
N VAL A 62 -10.52 -4.00 16.86
CA VAL A 62 -11.25 -4.40 15.65
C VAL A 62 -12.19 -5.57 15.92
N ALA A 63 -11.77 -6.54 16.74
CA ALA A 63 -12.62 -7.67 17.14
C ALA A 63 -13.84 -7.25 18.00
N LYS A 64 -13.76 -6.12 18.71
CA LYS A 64 -14.88 -5.57 19.51
C LYS A 64 -15.83 -4.72 18.69
N ASP A 65 -15.30 -3.96 17.73
CA ASP A 65 -16.08 -2.95 17.01
C ASP A 65 -17.18 -3.55 16.13
N GLY A 66 -17.08 -4.82 15.72
CA GLY A 66 -18.19 -5.66 15.22
C GLY A 66 -19.00 -5.11 14.03
N SER A 67 -18.61 -3.96 13.49
CA SER A 67 -19.35 -3.21 12.48
C SER A 67 -19.21 -3.86 11.12
N SER A 68 -20.33 -4.06 10.44
CA SER A 68 -20.38 -4.61 9.08
C SER A 68 -19.78 -3.68 8.01
N SER A 69 -19.46 -2.43 8.35
CA SER A 69 -18.84 -1.44 7.44
C SER A 69 -17.37 -1.17 7.74
N ALA A 70 -16.72 -1.97 8.59
CA ALA A 70 -15.33 -1.72 8.98
C ALA A 70 -14.33 -1.97 7.83
N THR A 71 -13.37 -1.07 7.66
CA THR A 71 -12.23 -1.21 6.72
C THR A 71 -11.44 -2.50 6.98
N PHE A 72 -11.37 -2.94 8.25
CA PHE A 72 -10.66 -4.14 8.69
C PHE A 72 -11.58 -5.12 9.40
N THR A 73 -11.47 -6.40 9.05
CA THR A 73 -12.28 -7.49 9.61
C THR A 73 -11.44 -8.76 9.78
N ASN A 74 -12.03 -9.79 10.40
CA ASN A 74 -11.42 -11.13 10.57
C ASN A 74 -9.98 -11.11 11.14
N VAL A 75 -9.75 -10.25 12.15
CA VAL A 75 -8.42 -10.04 12.71
C VAL A 75 -8.06 -11.14 13.72
N SER A 76 -6.87 -11.71 13.60
CA SER A 76 -6.37 -12.72 14.55
C SER A 76 -4.85 -12.64 14.75
N VAL A 77 -4.43 -12.84 15.99
CA VAL A 77 -3.02 -12.94 16.39
C VAL A 77 -2.70 -14.39 16.74
N HIS A 78 -1.62 -14.92 16.19
CA HIS A 78 -1.09 -16.24 16.47
C HIS A 78 0.32 -16.12 17.05
N ARG A 79 0.53 -16.74 18.21
CA ARG A 79 1.84 -16.88 18.85
C ARG A 79 2.18 -18.36 18.94
N PRO A 80 3.20 -18.84 18.21
CA PRO A 80 3.67 -20.21 18.37
C PRO A 80 4.07 -20.47 19.82
N GLU A 81 3.80 -21.68 20.31
CA GLU A 81 4.27 -22.10 21.64
C GLU A 81 5.80 -22.07 21.66
N ALA A 82 6.38 -21.39 22.64
CA ALA A 82 7.83 -21.32 22.77
C ALA A 82 8.36 -22.72 23.10
N SER A 83 9.14 -23.32 22.21
CA SER A 83 9.86 -24.54 22.56
C SER A 83 10.98 -24.20 23.53
N GLU A 84 11.18 -25.01 24.57
CA GLU A 84 12.25 -24.80 25.57
C GLU A 84 13.65 -24.85 24.93
N THR A 85 13.76 -25.38 23.70
CA THR A 85 14.99 -25.51 22.92
C THR A 85 15.29 -24.32 22.00
N ASP A 86 14.32 -23.44 21.73
CA ASP A 86 14.51 -22.32 20.81
C ASP A 86 15.16 -21.11 21.49
N SER A 87 16.36 -20.77 21.04
CA SER A 87 17.08 -19.56 21.47
C SER A 87 16.47 -18.27 20.90
N ALA A 88 15.70 -18.37 19.80
CA ALA A 88 15.12 -17.22 19.14
C ALA A 88 13.79 -16.80 19.78
N LYS A 89 13.70 -15.52 20.16
CA LYS A 89 12.53 -14.94 20.83
C LYS A 89 12.23 -13.56 20.26
N LEU A 90 10.99 -13.11 20.40
CA LEU A 90 10.62 -11.71 20.16
C LEU A 90 11.41 -10.79 21.09
N SER A 91 11.77 -9.61 20.60
CA SER A 91 12.35 -8.53 21.41
C SER A 91 11.25 -7.73 22.10
N SER A 92 11.63 -6.65 22.78
CA SER A 92 10.68 -5.69 23.35
C SER A 92 9.74 -5.14 22.28
N SER A 93 8.49 -4.87 22.64
CA SER A 93 7.46 -4.44 21.69
C SER A 93 7.86 -3.24 20.81
N ARG A 94 8.56 -2.25 21.38
CA ARG A 94 8.95 -1.02 20.68
C ARG A 94 10.07 -1.22 19.66
N ALA A 95 10.68 -2.40 19.61
CA ALA A 95 11.67 -2.74 18.60
C ALA A 95 11.04 -3.15 17.26
N TYR A 96 9.73 -2.98 17.11
CA TYR A 96 8.95 -3.34 15.94
C TYR A 96 8.13 -2.15 15.44
N SER A 97 7.97 -2.07 14.13
CA SER A 97 7.01 -1.19 13.46
C SER A 97 6.36 -1.97 12.32
N LEU A 98 5.13 -2.42 12.52
CA LEU A 98 4.46 -3.42 11.70
C LEU A 98 3.37 -2.75 10.86
N SER A 99 3.67 -2.48 9.59
CA SER A 99 2.73 -1.85 8.65
C SER A 99 1.50 -2.71 8.34
N LEU A 100 0.31 -2.10 8.33
CA LEU A 100 -0.94 -2.71 7.88
C LEU A 100 -1.09 -2.78 6.35
N SER A 101 -0.33 -1.99 5.60
CA SER A 101 -0.48 -1.91 4.13
C SER A 101 0.89 -1.64 3.49
N PRO A 102 1.81 -2.62 3.56
CA PRO A 102 3.14 -2.45 2.97
C PRO A 102 3.02 -2.35 1.46
N GLN A 103 3.53 -1.25 0.91
CA GLN A 103 3.59 -0.97 -0.51
C GLN A 103 5.02 -0.59 -0.89
N LEU A 104 5.43 -0.96 -2.10
CA LEU A 104 6.68 -0.48 -2.68
C LEU A 104 6.44 0.78 -3.52
N ILE A 105 7.44 1.65 -3.59
CA ILE A 105 7.43 2.85 -4.43
C ILE A 105 8.46 2.64 -5.53
N TYR A 106 8.02 2.58 -6.78
CA TYR A 106 8.94 2.58 -7.92
C TYR A 106 9.76 3.87 -7.97
N THR A 107 11.03 3.80 -8.33
CA THR A 107 11.92 4.97 -8.34
C THR A 107 11.54 6.03 -9.39
N ARG A 108 10.66 5.70 -10.34
CA ARG A 108 10.03 6.66 -11.29
C ARG A 108 8.64 7.12 -10.88
N SER A 109 8.19 6.81 -9.67
CA SER A 109 6.94 7.33 -9.13
C SER A 109 7.02 8.84 -8.96
N ARG A 110 5.91 9.54 -9.24
CA ARG A 110 5.81 11.00 -9.12
C ARG A 110 5.89 11.49 -7.67
N ILE A 111 5.63 10.62 -6.69
CA ILE A 111 5.74 10.97 -5.27
C ILE A 111 7.17 11.36 -4.87
N LEU A 112 8.19 10.67 -5.37
CA LEU A 112 9.57 10.95 -4.99
C LEU A 112 10.02 12.39 -5.32
N PRO A 113 9.88 12.91 -6.56
CA PRO A 113 10.20 14.31 -6.84
C PRO A 113 9.29 15.29 -6.07
N VAL A 114 8.03 14.94 -5.80
CA VAL A 114 7.12 15.78 -4.98
C VAL A 114 7.60 15.90 -3.53
N LEU A 115 8.14 14.82 -2.94
CA LEU A 115 8.76 14.87 -1.60
C LEU A 115 10.02 15.73 -1.57
N VAL A 116 10.76 15.77 -2.69
CA VAL A 116 11.92 16.66 -2.84
C VAL A 116 11.48 18.11 -2.96
N SER A 117 10.54 18.43 -3.85
CA SER A 117 10.06 19.81 -4.06
C SER A 117 9.34 20.39 -2.84
N SER A 118 8.69 19.54 -2.03
CA SER A 118 8.07 19.94 -0.76
C SER A 118 9.03 19.96 0.43
N LYS A 119 10.33 19.62 0.24
CA LYS A 119 11.34 19.51 1.30
C LYS A 119 11.03 18.48 2.40
N VAL A 120 9.99 17.67 2.23
CA VAL A 120 9.54 16.63 3.17
C VAL A 120 10.49 15.44 3.22
N HIS A 121 11.19 15.17 2.11
CA HIS A 121 12.19 14.10 2.00
C HIS A 121 13.28 14.13 3.10
N ARG A 122 13.58 15.30 3.70
CA ARG A 122 14.57 15.45 4.78
C ARG A 122 14.23 14.67 6.05
N GLN A 123 13.00 14.19 6.17
CA GLN A 123 12.51 13.46 7.35
C GLN A 123 12.18 12.00 7.02
N ILE A 124 12.49 11.53 5.81
CA ILE A 124 12.13 10.18 5.36
C ILE A 124 13.33 9.53 4.69
N ASP A 125 13.75 8.40 5.24
CA ASP A 125 14.77 7.55 4.65
C ASP A 125 14.13 6.45 3.81
N PHE A 126 14.67 6.24 2.62
CA PHE A 126 14.25 5.19 1.70
C PHE A 126 15.33 4.13 1.55
N LEU A 127 14.93 2.87 1.52
CA LEU A 127 15.81 1.74 1.27
C LEU A 127 15.43 1.01 -0.01
N ALA A 128 16.43 0.47 -0.70
CA ALA A 128 16.23 -0.25 -1.95
C ALA A 128 15.46 -1.57 -1.75
N VAL A 129 14.55 -1.86 -2.67
CA VAL A 129 13.92 -3.19 -2.83
C VAL A 129 14.65 -3.93 -3.95
N GLY A 130 15.07 -5.15 -3.65
CA GLY A 130 16.01 -5.93 -4.45
C GLY A 130 15.31 -6.91 -5.39
N ALA A 131 15.46 -8.20 -5.11
CA ALA A 131 15.08 -9.27 -6.01
C ALA A 131 13.59 -9.62 -5.93
N TRP A 132 13.04 -9.98 -7.09
CA TRP A 132 11.79 -10.71 -7.22
C TRP A 132 12.10 -12.20 -7.30
N TRP A 133 11.28 -13.01 -6.65
CA TRP A 133 11.42 -14.46 -6.59
C TRP A 133 10.12 -15.13 -7.00
N VAL A 134 10.21 -16.18 -7.80
CA VAL A 134 9.07 -17.04 -8.13
C VAL A 134 9.21 -18.36 -7.41
N TYR A 135 8.19 -18.73 -6.65
CA TYR A 135 8.11 -20.05 -6.03
C TYR A 135 7.71 -21.11 -7.05
N THR A 136 8.50 -22.18 -7.12
CA THR A 136 8.18 -23.39 -7.89
C THR A 136 8.06 -24.58 -6.93
N PRO A 137 6.89 -25.25 -6.87
CA PRO A 137 6.70 -26.43 -6.02
C PRO A 137 7.69 -27.55 -6.36
N GLY A 138 8.16 -28.28 -5.35
CA GLY A 138 9.02 -29.45 -5.56
C GLY A 138 8.25 -30.65 -6.10
N ASN A 139 8.89 -31.48 -6.93
CA ASN A 139 8.32 -32.76 -7.38
C ASN A 139 8.31 -33.77 -6.22
N ILE A 140 7.13 -34.26 -5.82
CA ILE A 140 6.94 -35.26 -4.74
C ILE A 140 7.37 -36.69 -5.19
N ALA A 141 8.15 -36.83 -6.27
CA ALA A 141 8.54 -38.13 -6.80
C ALA A 141 9.79 -38.73 -6.12
N GLU A 142 10.53 -37.97 -5.31
CA GLU A 142 11.85 -38.37 -4.80
C GLU A 142 12.04 -38.28 -3.27
N GLU A 143 11.00 -38.12 -2.46
CA GLU A 143 11.16 -38.14 -1.00
C GLU A 143 10.39 -39.29 -0.34
N ASP A 144 11.20 -40.12 0.31
CA ASP A 144 10.90 -41.42 0.88
C ASP A 144 9.78 -41.40 1.92
N SER A 145 9.17 -42.57 2.04
CA SER A 145 8.03 -42.86 2.90
C SER A 145 8.41 -42.78 4.38
N GLN A 146 8.21 -41.64 5.05
CA GLN A 146 8.03 -41.64 6.51
C GLN A 146 7.28 -40.41 7.04
N VAL A 147 6.13 -40.70 7.67
CA VAL A 147 5.31 -39.89 8.60
C VAL A 147 4.80 -38.53 8.06
N ARG A 148 3.65 -38.56 7.38
CA ARG A 148 2.91 -37.35 6.96
C ARG A 148 1.88 -36.95 8.01
N THR A 149 2.12 -35.85 8.72
CA THR A 149 1.04 -35.06 9.32
C THR A 149 0.41 -34.19 8.21
N GLY A 150 -0.91 -33.96 8.27
CA GLY A 150 -1.75 -33.52 7.15
C GLY A 150 -1.51 -32.12 6.55
N ASN A 151 -0.43 -31.42 6.90
CA ASN A 151 -0.15 -30.03 6.52
C ASN A 151 1.21 -29.79 5.84
N ALA A 152 1.99 -30.83 5.52
CA ALA A 152 3.32 -30.65 4.92
C ALA A 152 3.25 -30.13 3.47
N VAL A 153 3.75 -28.91 3.24
CA VAL A 153 4.05 -28.38 1.90
C VAL A 153 5.39 -28.98 1.46
N GLY A 154 5.45 -29.62 0.28
CA GLY A 154 6.71 -30.19 -0.23
C GLY A 154 7.79 -29.11 -0.41
N GLN A 155 9.07 -29.46 -0.26
CA GLN A 155 10.19 -28.51 -0.39
C GLN A 155 10.28 -27.95 -1.83
N GLY A 156 9.73 -26.76 -2.03
CA GLY A 156 9.86 -26.01 -3.28
C GLY A 156 11.17 -25.22 -3.39
N THR A 157 11.35 -24.60 -4.55
CA THR A 157 12.53 -23.80 -4.89
C THR A 157 12.13 -22.38 -5.26
N LEU A 158 12.95 -21.42 -4.86
CA LEU A 158 12.80 -20.02 -5.26
C LEU A 158 13.74 -19.73 -6.43
N ARG A 159 13.18 -19.15 -7.50
CA ARG A 159 13.95 -18.68 -8.66
C ARG A 159 13.91 -17.17 -8.73
N LYS A 160 15.09 -16.54 -8.78
CA LYS A 160 15.21 -15.10 -8.97
C LYS A 160 14.68 -14.72 -10.35
N VAL A 161 13.85 -13.67 -10.41
CA VAL A 161 13.40 -13.05 -11.65
C VAL A 161 14.58 -12.24 -12.21
N PRO A 162 14.97 -12.43 -13.49
CA PRO A 162 15.99 -11.60 -14.13
C PRO A 162 15.57 -10.12 -14.17
N ASN A 163 16.45 -9.23 -13.72
CA ASN A 163 16.20 -7.78 -13.66
C ASN A 163 16.45 -7.07 -15.00
N GLY A 164 17.07 -7.74 -15.97
CA GLY A 164 17.38 -7.12 -17.24
C GLY A 164 18.04 -8.04 -18.26
N ARG A 165 18.59 -7.41 -19.29
CA ARG A 165 19.23 -8.09 -20.41
C ARG A 165 20.42 -8.93 -19.95
N GLU A 166 21.26 -8.37 -19.08
CA GLU A 166 22.48 -9.01 -18.56
C GLU A 166 22.15 -10.32 -17.82
N ASP A 167 21.17 -10.28 -16.91
CA ASP A 167 20.71 -11.46 -16.17
C ASP A 167 20.17 -12.56 -17.10
N ILE A 168 19.41 -12.21 -18.14
CA ILE A 168 18.89 -13.19 -19.12
C ILE A 168 20.04 -13.81 -19.93
N PHE A 169 21.06 -13.02 -20.28
CA PHE A 169 22.23 -13.55 -20.97
C PHE A 169 23.02 -14.50 -20.07
N ALA A 170 23.21 -14.15 -18.80
CA ALA A 170 23.94 -14.94 -17.81
C ALA A 170 23.20 -16.22 -17.36
N ALA A 171 21.87 -16.25 -17.44
CA ALA A 171 21.04 -17.39 -17.04
C ALA A 171 21.42 -18.69 -17.78
N GLN A 172 21.92 -19.69 -17.06
CA GLN A 172 22.33 -20.98 -17.65
C GLN A 172 21.16 -21.96 -17.84
N ASP A 173 20.06 -21.73 -17.14
CA ASP A 173 18.84 -22.53 -17.16
C ASP A 173 17.88 -22.18 -18.31
N LEU A 174 18.20 -21.15 -19.11
CA LEU A 174 17.42 -20.73 -20.27
C LEU A 174 18.06 -21.19 -21.58
N ASP A 175 17.26 -21.85 -22.43
CA ASP A 175 17.68 -22.21 -23.78
C ASP A 175 17.75 -20.97 -24.72
N MET A 176 18.49 -21.10 -25.82
CA MET A 176 18.69 -19.98 -26.76
C MET A 176 17.39 -19.47 -27.38
N LYS A 177 16.39 -20.34 -27.54
CA LYS A 177 15.08 -19.96 -28.07
C LYS A 177 14.33 -19.08 -27.07
N SER A 178 14.32 -19.46 -25.79
CA SER A 178 13.70 -18.69 -24.71
C SER A 178 14.39 -17.35 -24.50
N LYS A 179 15.74 -17.33 -24.48
CA LYS A 179 16.51 -16.09 -24.40
C LYS A 179 16.14 -15.12 -25.52
N ARG A 180 16.03 -15.62 -26.76
CA ARG A 180 15.63 -14.80 -27.92
C ARG A 180 14.20 -14.25 -27.79
N ALA A 181 13.25 -15.08 -27.32
CA ALA A 181 11.87 -14.66 -27.13
C ALA A 181 11.75 -13.58 -26.04
N LEU A 182 12.39 -13.77 -24.89
CA LEU A 182 12.43 -12.78 -23.81
C LEU A 182 13.09 -11.48 -24.26
N MET A 183 14.23 -11.55 -24.96
CA MET A 183 14.91 -10.36 -25.47
C MET A 183 14.07 -9.59 -26.49
N LYS A 184 13.26 -10.29 -27.31
CA LYS A 184 12.29 -9.63 -28.21
C LYS A 184 11.24 -8.88 -27.39
N PHE A 185 10.67 -9.51 -26.36
CA PHE A 185 9.68 -8.88 -25.48
C PHE A 185 10.28 -7.69 -24.70
N LEU A 186 11.48 -7.83 -24.14
CA LEU A 186 12.15 -6.74 -23.39
C LEU A 186 12.50 -5.53 -24.26
N ARG A 187 12.70 -5.71 -25.57
CA ARG A 187 12.86 -4.58 -26.49
C ARG A 187 11.52 -3.90 -26.73
N PHE A 188 10.48 -4.68 -27.00
CA PHE A 188 9.12 -4.18 -27.17
C PHE A 188 8.63 -3.39 -25.94
N ILE A 189 8.77 -3.94 -24.73
CA ILE A 189 8.25 -3.32 -23.51
C ILE A 189 8.93 -1.98 -23.17
N GLY A 190 10.14 -1.76 -23.69
CA GLY A 190 10.87 -0.50 -23.49
C GLY A 190 10.17 0.70 -24.12
N GLU A 191 9.39 0.48 -25.18
CA GLU A 191 8.75 1.50 -26.04
C GLU A 191 7.33 1.05 -26.45
N TYR A 192 6.63 0.31 -25.57
CA TYR A 192 5.36 -0.33 -25.95
C TYR A 192 4.25 0.67 -26.29
N GLU A 193 4.28 1.87 -25.70
CA GLU A 193 3.33 2.95 -25.98
C GLU A 193 3.41 3.43 -27.44
N GLU A 194 4.60 3.35 -28.06
CA GLU A 194 4.81 3.71 -29.46
C GLU A 194 4.44 2.56 -30.42
N GLN A 195 4.14 1.38 -29.88
CA GLN A 195 3.89 0.14 -30.64
C GLN A 195 2.44 -0.34 -30.47
N GLY A 196 1.48 0.60 -30.48
CA GLY A 196 0.04 0.33 -30.29
C GLY A 196 -0.52 -0.75 -31.22
N GLU A 197 -0.06 -0.77 -32.47
CA GLU A 197 -0.40 -1.78 -33.48
C GLU A 197 -0.10 -3.24 -33.06
N VAL A 198 0.83 -3.44 -32.13
CA VAL A 198 1.23 -4.78 -31.64
C VAL A 198 0.31 -5.25 -30.51
N TRP A 199 -0.20 -4.35 -29.66
CA TRP A 199 -0.83 -4.73 -28.39
C TRP A 199 -2.23 -4.17 -28.14
N GLU A 200 -2.64 -3.05 -28.74
CA GLU A 200 -3.94 -2.42 -28.47
C GLU A 200 -5.10 -3.36 -28.82
N GLY A 201 -5.01 -4.07 -29.95
CA GLY A 201 -5.97 -5.11 -30.34
C GLY A 201 -6.01 -6.33 -29.40
N HIS A 202 -5.04 -6.43 -28.49
CA HIS A 202 -4.90 -7.49 -27.50
C HIS A 202 -5.13 -7.00 -26.06
N GLY A 203 -5.51 -5.74 -25.84
CA GLY A 203 -5.59 -5.13 -24.50
C GLY A 203 -6.35 -5.98 -23.47
N GLN A 204 -7.54 -6.47 -23.84
CA GLN A 204 -8.40 -7.30 -22.99
C GLN A 204 -8.01 -8.80 -22.95
N THR A 205 -7.09 -9.23 -23.81
CA THR A 205 -6.63 -10.63 -23.80
C THR A 205 -5.70 -10.88 -22.61
N SER A 206 -5.68 -12.11 -22.11
CA SER A 206 -4.79 -12.46 -21.00
C SER A 206 -3.32 -12.24 -21.41
N PHE A 207 -2.55 -11.69 -20.49
CA PHE A 207 -1.14 -11.39 -20.75
C PHE A 207 -0.35 -12.65 -21.12
N SER A 208 -0.69 -13.80 -20.52
CA SER A 208 -0.11 -15.11 -20.84
C SER A 208 -0.37 -15.53 -22.30
N ALA A 209 -1.59 -15.30 -22.80
CA ALA A 209 -1.94 -15.55 -24.20
C ALA A 209 -1.20 -14.60 -25.14
N PHE A 210 -1.09 -13.32 -24.78
CA PHE A 210 -0.35 -12.31 -25.54
C PHE A 210 1.15 -12.66 -25.64
N LEU A 211 1.79 -13.05 -24.54
CA LEU A 211 3.19 -13.49 -24.50
C LEU A 211 3.44 -14.69 -25.43
N SER A 212 2.53 -15.66 -25.42
CA SER A 212 2.62 -16.87 -26.26
C SER A 212 2.38 -16.57 -27.73
N GLY A 213 1.35 -15.76 -28.03
CA GLY A 213 0.94 -15.43 -29.39
C GLY A 213 1.91 -14.49 -30.10
N GLN A 214 2.22 -13.34 -29.49
CA GLN A 214 2.98 -12.26 -30.15
C GLN A 214 4.51 -12.42 -30.01
N PHE A 215 4.95 -12.96 -28.87
CA PHE A 215 6.39 -13.04 -28.55
C PHE A 215 6.93 -14.47 -28.53
N ARG A 216 6.06 -15.49 -28.59
CA ARG A 216 6.43 -16.91 -28.50
C ARG A 216 7.21 -17.23 -27.22
N VAL A 217 6.91 -16.52 -26.13
CA VAL A 217 7.50 -16.78 -24.81
C VAL A 217 6.90 -18.08 -24.27
N PRO A 218 7.71 -19.09 -23.93
CA PRO A 218 7.22 -20.35 -23.37
C PRO A 218 6.45 -20.15 -22.06
N ALA A 219 5.43 -20.98 -21.82
CA ALA A 219 4.58 -20.91 -20.62
C ALA A 219 5.37 -21.00 -19.30
N ALA A 220 6.46 -21.77 -19.28
CA ALA A 220 7.35 -21.87 -18.12
C ALA A 220 7.99 -20.52 -17.70
N LEU A 221 7.98 -19.51 -18.58
CA LEU A 221 8.56 -18.19 -18.35
C LEU A 221 7.52 -17.09 -18.18
N HIS A 222 6.22 -17.42 -18.16
CA HIS A 222 5.16 -16.45 -17.88
C HIS A 222 5.20 -15.98 -16.43
N ALA A 223 5.42 -16.90 -15.48
CA ALA A 223 5.39 -16.58 -14.05
C ALA A 223 6.38 -15.48 -13.63
N PRO A 224 7.65 -15.45 -14.07
CA PRO A 224 8.56 -14.33 -13.83
C PRO A 224 8.03 -12.98 -14.33
N LEU A 225 7.41 -12.93 -15.51
CA LEU A 225 6.85 -11.68 -16.05
C LEU A 225 5.56 -11.26 -15.34
N LEU A 226 4.70 -12.23 -14.97
CA LEU A 226 3.52 -11.99 -14.15
C LEU A 226 3.89 -11.47 -12.76
N ALA A 227 4.98 -11.95 -12.16
CA ALA A 227 5.46 -11.46 -10.86
C ALA A 227 5.76 -9.95 -10.88
N LEU A 228 6.24 -9.41 -12.00
CA LEU A 228 6.53 -7.99 -12.17
C LEU A 228 5.26 -7.12 -12.27
N THR A 229 4.11 -7.73 -12.54
CA THR A 229 2.83 -7.01 -12.63
C THR A 229 2.22 -6.72 -11.26
N LEU A 230 2.62 -7.44 -10.20
CA LEU A 230 1.95 -7.37 -8.89
C LEU A 230 0.41 -7.55 -8.98
N SER A 231 -0.06 -8.24 -10.03
CA SER A 231 -1.49 -8.45 -10.28
C SER A 231 -2.12 -9.29 -9.18
N SER A 232 -3.25 -8.82 -8.66
CA SER A 232 -4.12 -9.58 -7.75
C SER A 232 -4.84 -10.74 -8.44
N SER A 233 -4.94 -10.70 -9.77
CA SER A 233 -5.65 -11.67 -10.59
C SER A 233 -4.73 -12.81 -11.01
N ASP A 234 -5.30 -13.97 -11.34
CA ASP A 234 -4.54 -15.09 -11.89
C ASP A 234 -4.01 -14.80 -13.31
N ALA A 235 -3.26 -15.75 -13.86
CA ALA A 235 -2.60 -15.64 -15.17
C ALA A 235 -3.58 -15.53 -16.36
N ASP A 236 -4.81 -16.02 -16.22
CA ASP A 236 -5.83 -16.01 -17.25
C ASP A 236 -6.67 -14.72 -17.20
N HIS A 237 -6.78 -14.10 -16.02
CA HIS A 237 -7.54 -12.87 -15.81
C HIS A 237 -6.68 -11.59 -15.79
N THR A 238 -5.35 -11.72 -15.70
CA THR A 238 -4.44 -10.57 -15.82
C THR A 238 -4.38 -10.12 -17.28
N THR A 239 -5.00 -8.97 -17.59
CA THR A 239 -5.10 -8.44 -18.96
C THR A 239 -3.78 -7.85 -19.44
N THR A 240 -3.60 -7.81 -20.77
CA THR A 240 -2.41 -7.23 -21.40
C THR A 240 -2.30 -5.73 -21.12
N GLU A 241 -3.39 -4.98 -21.22
CA GLU A 241 -3.43 -3.54 -20.92
C GLU A 241 -3.07 -3.22 -19.46
N PHE A 242 -3.35 -4.14 -18.52
CA PHE A 242 -2.96 -4.00 -17.12
C PHE A 242 -1.47 -4.30 -16.91
N ALA A 243 -0.96 -5.34 -17.58
CA ALA A 243 0.38 -5.85 -17.38
C ALA A 243 1.48 -4.96 -18.00
N LEU A 244 1.30 -4.49 -19.24
CA LEU A 244 2.32 -3.74 -19.98
C LEU A 244 2.83 -2.49 -19.24
N PRO A 245 1.99 -1.53 -18.81
CA PRO A 245 2.44 -0.34 -18.09
C PRO A 245 3.19 -0.68 -16.79
N ARG A 246 2.79 -1.76 -16.08
CA ARG A 246 3.39 -2.16 -14.81
C ARG A 246 4.77 -2.78 -15.01
N ILE A 247 4.93 -3.68 -15.99
CA ILE A 247 6.23 -4.26 -16.33
C ILE A 247 7.17 -3.18 -16.88
N ALA A 248 6.67 -2.29 -17.75
CA ALA A 248 7.44 -1.18 -18.26
C ALA A 248 7.91 -0.26 -17.13
N ARG A 249 7.02 0.09 -16.18
CA ARG A 249 7.38 0.87 -14.99
C ARG A 249 8.46 0.18 -14.15
N HIS A 250 8.32 -1.12 -13.87
CA HIS A 250 9.33 -1.88 -13.13
C HIS A 250 10.70 -1.79 -13.81
N LEU A 251 10.78 -2.17 -15.09
CA LEU A 251 12.04 -2.22 -15.82
C LEU A 251 12.67 -0.85 -16.05
N ARG A 252 11.87 0.17 -16.38
CA ARG A 252 12.38 1.54 -16.60
C ARG A 252 12.86 2.22 -15.31
N SER A 253 12.39 1.75 -14.16
CA SER A 253 12.78 2.28 -12.86
C SER A 253 14.15 1.79 -12.41
N ILE A 254 14.56 0.59 -12.84
CA ILE A 254 15.87 0.03 -12.50
C ILE A 254 16.99 0.99 -12.93
N GLY A 255 17.88 1.34 -12.00
CA GLY A 255 19.02 2.20 -12.29
C GLY A 255 18.76 3.71 -12.13
N SER A 256 17.51 4.14 -11.90
CA SER A 256 17.19 5.58 -11.95
C SER A 256 17.69 6.38 -10.75
N LEU A 257 17.84 5.75 -9.58
CA LEU A 257 18.37 6.36 -8.35
C LEU A 257 19.66 5.68 -7.85
N GLY A 258 20.23 4.80 -8.66
CA GLY A 258 21.39 3.99 -8.29
C GLY A 258 21.34 2.61 -8.95
N PRO A 259 22.47 1.90 -9.00
CA PRO A 259 22.57 0.62 -9.69
C PRO A 259 21.75 -0.48 -8.99
N GLY A 260 21.14 -1.37 -9.78
CA GLY A 260 20.62 -2.66 -9.32
C GLY A 260 19.18 -2.68 -8.76
N PHE A 261 18.54 -1.54 -8.50
CA PHE A 261 17.16 -1.50 -7.97
C PHE A 261 16.27 -0.53 -8.73
N GLY A 262 14.97 -0.84 -8.77
CA GLY A 262 13.94 0.00 -9.41
C GLY A 262 12.81 0.42 -8.48
N SER A 263 12.91 0.10 -7.19
CA SER A 263 11.90 0.44 -6.20
C SER A 263 12.51 0.61 -4.83
N VAL A 264 11.82 1.38 -3.99
CA VAL A 264 12.22 1.71 -2.63
C VAL A 264 11.05 1.53 -1.67
N ILE A 265 11.37 1.40 -0.38
CA ILE A 265 10.43 1.41 0.74
C ILE A 265 10.89 2.42 1.79
N PRO A 266 9.98 3.20 2.40
CA PRO A 266 10.33 4.02 3.55
C PRO A 266 10.72 3.13 4.75
N LYS A 267 11.67 3.61 5.57
CA LYS A 267 11.96 2.98 6.87
C LYS A 267 10.77 3.08 7.83
N TRP A 268 10.84 2.34 8.93
CA TRP A 268 9.97 2.44 10.11
C TRP A 268 8.49 2.15 9.89
N GLY A 269 8.14 1.33 8.91
CA GLY A 269 6.75 0.87 8.70
C GLY A 269 6.10 1.40 7.43
N GLY A 270 6.89 1.70 6.40
CA GLY A 270 6.40 1.99 5.06
C GLY A 270 5.68 3.33 4.95
N LEU A 271 4.51 3.36 4.31
CA LEU A 271 3.79 4.60 4.02
C LEU A 271 3.22 5.30 5.27
N SER A 272 3.18 4.61 6.42
CA SER A 272 2.86 5.23 7.72
C SER A 272 3.75 6.43 8.04
N GLU A 273 5.04 6.36 7.71
CA GLU A 273 5.97 7.48 7.90
C GLU A 273 5.66 8.64 6.96
N LEU A 274 5.21 8.34 5.74
CA LEU A 274 4.78 9.36 4.78
C LEU A 274 3.56 10.14 5.32
N CYS A 275 2.62 9.43 5.95
CA CYS A 275 1.48 10.05 6.64
C CYS A 275 1.95 10.94 7.80
N GLN A 276 2.77 10.41 8.69
CA GLN A 276 3.25 11.13 9.88
C GLN A 276 4.07 12.38 9.52
N VAL A 277 4.99 12.28 8.56
CA VAL A 277 5.77 13.43 8.13
C VAL A 277 4.88 14.46 7.42
N GLY A 278 3.88 14.01 6.67
CA GLY A 278 2.90 14.92 6.07
C GLY A 278 2.08 15.68 7.12
N CYS A 279 1.61 14.99 8.15
CA CYS A 279 0.95 15.61 9.30
C CYS A 279 1.90 16.56 10.05
N ARG A 280 3.17 16.19 10.21
CA ARG A 280 4.18 17.07 10.83
C ARG A 280 4.39 18.34 10.00
N ALA A 281 4.43 18.25 8.68
CA ALA A 281 4.51 19.43 7.82
C ALA A 281 3.33 20.37 8.07
N GLY A 282 2.10 19.82 8.14
CA GLY A 282 0.90 20.57 8.52
C GLY A 282 1.01 21.25 9.89
N ALA A 283 1.46 20.52 10.92
CA ALA A 283 1.59 21.03 12.28
C ALA A 283 2.62 22.18 12.36
N VAL A 284 3.76 22.04 11.68
CA VAL A 284 4.77 23.11 11.59
C VAL A 284 4.23 24.31 10.79
N GLY A 285 3.24 24.10 9.93
CA GLY A 285 2.46 25.15 9.26
C GLY A 285 1.39 25.83 10.13
N GLY A 286 1.20 25.38 11.37
CA GLY A 286 0.20 25.92 12.30
C GLY A 286 -1.12 25.15 12.34
N ALA A 287 -1.24 24.00 11.68
CA ALA A 287 -2.42 23.15 11.80
C ALA A 287 -2.53 22.53 13.21
N VAL A 288 -3.75 22.44 13.72
CA VAL A 288 -4.05 21.82 15.02
C VAL A 288 -4.48 20.37 14.81
N TYR A 289 -3.88 19.45 15.57
CA TYR A 289 -4.12 18.01 15.48
C TYR A 289 -4.86 17.47 16.69
N VAL A 290 -5.89 16.66 16.45
CA VAL A 290 -6.67 15.99 17.52
C VAL A 290 -6.91 14.53 17.16
N LEU A 291 -6.18 13.63 17.84
CA LEU A 291 -6.41 12.18 17.74
C LEU A 291 -7.48 11.72 18.74
N GLY A 292 -8.07 10.55 18.50
CA GLY A 292 -9.14 9.98 19.31
C GLY A 292 -10.48 10.69 19.18
N ASN A 293 -10.59 11.65 18.25
CA ASN A 293 -11.76 12.50 18.04
C ASN A 293 -12.20 12.45 16.58
N GLY A 294 -13.47 12.13 16.36
CA GLY A 294 -14.07 12.01 15.03
C GLY A 294 -15.34 12.83 14.93
N LEU A 295 -16.01 12.77 13.79
CA LEU A 295 -17.31 13.40 13.59
C LEU A 295 -18.44 12.57 14.21
N THR A 296 -19.46 13.23 14.74
CA THR A 296 -20.73 12.61 15.18
C THR A 296 -21.90 12.95 14.27
N GLY A 297 -21.86 14.09 13.58
CA GLY A 297 -22.88 14.49 12.61
C GLY A 297 -22.89 15.99 12.31
N PRO A 298 -23.81 16.45 11.45
CA PRO A 298 -24.03 17.88 11.26
C PRO A 298 -24.54 18.51 12.56
N ALA A 299 -24.16 19.76 12.84
CA ALA A 299 -24.73 20.48 13.96
C ALA A 299 -26.24 20.71 13.71
N THR A 300 -27.10 20.31 14.65
CA THR A 300 -28.51 20.71 14.64
C THR A 300 -28.57 22.20 14.97
N ASP A 301 -28.88 23.04 14.00
CA ASP A 301 -29.13 24.47 14.23
C ASP A 301 -30.42 24.61 15.07
N GLU A 302 -30.28 24.68 16.39
CA GLU A 302 -31.28 25.32 17.25
C GLU A 302 -31.09 26.85 17.15
N ARG A 303 -31.53 27.46 16.04
CA ARG A 303 -31.74 28.91 16.01
C ARG A 303 -33.24 29.23 15.97
N PRO A 304 -33.75 30.09 16.86
CA PRO A 304 -35.06 30.70 16.68
C PRO A 304 -35.05 31.50 15.39
N SER A 305 -36.13 31.40 14.61
CA SER A 305 -36.34 32.17 13.39
C SER A 305 -36.49 33.67 13.70
N ASP A 306 -35.40 34.38 13.94
CA ASP A 306 -35.42 35.84 13.98
C ASP A 306 -35.10 36.37 12.58
N GLY A 307 -36.17 36.83 11.92
CA GLY A 307 -36.11 37.52 10.64
C GLY A 307 -35.38 38.84 10.76
N ALA A 308 -34.18 38.91 10.18
CA ALA A 308 -33.54 40.15 9.82
C ALA A 308 -32.80 39.99 8.50
N THR A 309 -33.50 40.28 7.41
CA THR A 309 -32.93 40.47 6.07
C THR A 309 -31.99 41.68 6.09
N THR A 310 -30.69 41.45 5.93
CA THR A 310 -29.76 42.48 5.45
C THR A 310 -28.90 41.89 4.34
N GLU A 311 -29.16 42.34 3.12
CA GLU A 311 -28.38 42.07 1.93
C GLU A 311 -27.00 42.74 2.05
N THR A 312 -25.94 41.94 2.16
CA THR A 312 -24.58 42.34 1.77
C THR A 312 -23.76 41.10 1.37
N VAL A 313 -23.39 41.04 0.08
CA VAL A 313 -22.23 40.35 -0.54
C VAL A 313 -21.87 38.93 -0.04
N THR A 314 -22.48 37.93 -0.69
CA THR A 314 -21.87 36.70 -1.28
C THR A 314 -20.66 36.05 -0.62
N THR A 315 -20.75 35.62 0.64
CA THR A 315 -19.94 34.49 1.15
C THR A 315 -20.88 33.44 1.74
N PRO A 316 -20.84 32.18 1.27
CA PRO A 316 -21.72 31.14 1.80
C PRO A 316 -21.45 30.90 3.29
N ASP A 317 -22.51 30.68 4.07
CA ASP A 317 -22.42 30.46 5.51
C ASP A 317 -21.45 29.30 5.83
N PRO A 318 -20.59 29.43 6.85
CA PRO A 318 -19.63 28.40 7.19
C PRO A 318 -20.35 27.15 7.73
N LEU A 319 -19.78 25.99 7.43
CA LEU A 319 -20.29 24.68 7.85
C LEU A 319 -20.07 24.50 9.35
N LYS A 320 -21.07 23.96 10.05
CA LYS A 320 -20.96 23.58 11.46
C LYS A 320 -21.09 22.08 11.65
N VAL A 321 -20.14 21.49 12.37
CA VAL A 321 -20.12 20.05 12.68
C VAL A 321 -19.87 19.82 14.16
N VAL A 322 -20.32 18.67 14.66
CA VAL A 322 -20.11 18.25 16.04
C VAL A 322 -19.07 17.14 16.08
N LEU A 323 -18.14 17.25 17.02
CA LEU A 323 -17.09 16.28 17.28
C LEU A 323 -17.56 15.22 18.30
N LYS A 324 -16.80 14.13 18.44
CA LYS A 324 -17.13 13.00 19.34
C LYS A 324 -17.13 13.40 20.82
N ASP A 325 -16.34 14.39 21.19
CA ASP A 325 -16.31 14.98 22.54
C ASP A 325 -17.43 15.99 22.81
N GLY A 326 -18.22 16.33 21.79
CA GLY A 326 -19.35 17.26 21.87
C GLY A 326 -19.00 18.71 21.51
N GLU A 327 -17.75 19.03 21.22
CA GLU A 327 -17.36 20.37 20.77
C GLU A 327 -17.92 20.67 19.37
N SER A 328 -18.26 21.94 19.12
CA SER A 328 -18.85 22.40 17.86
C SER A 328 -17.85 23.22 17.05
N VAL A 329 -17.56 22.75 15.85
CA VAL A 329 -16.55 23.36 14.96
C VAL A 329 -17.22 24.04 13.78
N THR A 330 -16.80 25.28 13.52
CA THR A 330 -17.18 26.05 12.33
C THR A 330 -16.04 26.02 11.31
N THR A 331 -16.31 25.64 10.06
CA THR A 331 -15.29 25.51 9.00
C THR A 331 -15.82 25.90 7.62
N ARG A 332 -14.94 26.33 6.71
CA ARG A 332 -15.31 26.60 5.31
C ARG A 332 -15.28 25.36 4.44
N TRP A 333 -14.32 24.46 4.67
CA TRP A 333 -14.15 23.21 3.92
C TRP A 333 -14.07 22.02 4.88
N ILE A 334 -14.61 20.88 4.46
CA ILE A 334 -14.44 19.59 5.13
C ILE A 334 -13.85 18.61 4.13
N VAL A 335 -12.78 17.91 4.50
CA VAL A 335 -12.13 16.91 3.65
C VAL A 335 -11.89 15.63 4.42
N GLY A 336 -12.18 14.47 3.84
CA GLY A 336 -11.91 13.19 4.46
C GLY A 336 -12.10 12.00 3.51
N SER A 337 -11.92 10.79 4.02
CA SER A 337 -12.31 9.58 3.29
C SER A 337 -13.83 9.34 3.41
N SER A 338 -14.37 8.43 2.61
CA SER A 338 -15.79 8.05 2.72
C SER A 338 -16.12 7.55 4.14
N ASP A 339 -15.24 6.72 4.71
CA ASP A 339 -15.43 6.15 6.04
C ASP A 339 -15.37 7.24 7.11
N ASP A 340 -14.48 8.23 6.96
CA ASP A 340 -14.29 9.32 7.93
C ASP A 340 -15.43 10.33 7.93
N LEU A 341 -16.10 10.47 6.79
CA LEU A 341 -17.20 11.40 6.59
C LEU A 341 -18.58 10.73 6.62
N GLU A 342 -18.66 9.42 6.86
CA GLU A 342 -19.92 8.66 7.02
C GLU A 342 -20.95 9.39 7.91
N PRO A 343 -20.59 9.98 9.07
CA PRO A 343 -21.57 10.69 9.92
C PRO A 343 -22.21 11.94 9.27
N LEU A 344 -21.61 12.48 8.21
CA LEU A 344 -22.15 13.63 7.47
C LEU A 344 -22.96 13.23 6.24
N GLN A 345 -22.93 11.96 5.83
CA GLN A 345 -23.70 11.48 4.70
C GLN A 345 -25.17 11.37 5.12
N THR A 346 -26.03 12.21 4.54
CA THR A 346 -27.48 12.07 4.72
C THR A 346 -27.92 10.77 4.07
N SER A 347 -28.74 10.00 4.77
CA SER A 347 -29.30 8.70 4.35
C SER A 347 -30.24 8.77 3.14
N GLN A 348 -30.10 9.76 2.26
CA GLN A 348 -30.99 10.02 1.11
C GLN A 348 -30.55 9.40 -0.21
N HIS A 349 -29.44 8.67 -0.27
CA HIS A 349 -29.19 7.81 -1.43
C HIS A 349 -29.80 6.42 -1.18
N GLU A 350 -31.11 6.30 -1.43
CA GLU A 350 -31.63 4.99 -1.81
C GLU A 350 -30.85 4.52 -3.06
N PRO A 351 -30.35 3.27 -3.08
CA PRO A 351 -29.70 2.75 -4.27
C PRO A 351 -30.70 2.84 -5.43
N VAL A 352 -30.31 3.51 -6.52
CA VAL A 352 -31.12 3.58 -7.74
C VAL A 352 -31.38 2.15 -8.20
N GLU A 353 -32.63 1.68 -8.09
CA GLU A 353 -33.05 0.36 -8.53
C GLU A 353 -32.56 0.11 -9.97
N GLY A 354 -31.74 -0.93 -10.16
CA GLY A 354 -31.29 -1.36 -11.48
C GLY A 354 -29.85 -1.00 -11.89
N THR A 355 -29.05 -0.34 -11.03
CA THR A 355 -27.60 -0.20 -11.28
C THR A 355 -26.79 -1.29 -10.54
N PRO A 356 -25.92 -2.07 -11.23
CA PRO A 356 -25.07 -3.04 -10.54
C PRO A 356 -24.11 -2.30 -9.60
N LEU A 357 -24.17 -2.64 -8.30
CA LEU A 357 -23.16 -2.24 -7.33
C LEU A 357 -21.79 -2.74 -7.81
N ALA A 358 -20.79 -1.85 -7.89
CA ALA A 358 -19.42 -2.29 -8.07
C ALA A 358 -19.04 -3.12 -6.82
N GLU A 359 -18.62 -4.36 -7.01
CA GLU A 359 -18.22 -5.20 -5.89
C GLU A 359 -17.03 -4.56 -5.15
N PRO A 360 -17.04 -4.54 -3.81
CA PRO A 360 -15.94 -3.99 -3.04
C PRO A 360 -14.66 -4.77 -3.35
N LYS A 361 -13.53 -4.07 -3.42
CA LYS A 361 -12.23 -4.75 -3.51
C LYS A 361 -11.87 -5.26 -2.12
N LEU A 362 -11.45 -6.51 -2.07
CA LEU A 362 -11.17 -7.23 -0.83
C LEU A 362 -9.78 -7.87 -0.90
N CYS A 363 -9.06 -7.87 0.22
CA CYS A 363 -7.84 -8.64 0.36
C CYS A 363 -7.67 -9.18 1.78
N SER A 364 -7.08 -10.36 1.91
CA SER A 364 -6.54 -10.86 3.17
C SER A 364 -5.05 -10.61 3.22
N ARG A 365 -4.57 -10.19 4.39
CA ARG A 365 -3.16 -9.93 4.65
C ARG A 365 -2.68 -10.68 5.88
N SER A 366 -1.38 -10.95 5.94
CA SER A 366 -0.72 -11.36 7.16
C SER A 366 0.63 -10.68 7.34
N ILE A 367 0.98 -10.43 8.60
CA ILE A 367 2.27 -9.92 9.06
C ILE A 367 2.89 -11.04 9.89
N THR A 368 4.06 -11.53 9.51
CA THR A 368 4.73 -12.63 10.21
C THR A 368 6.17 -12.28 10.53
N ILE A 369 6.54 -12.38 11.81
CA ILE A 369 7.92 -12.20 12.27
C ILE A 369 8.61 -13.55 12.30
N VAL A 370 9.80 -13.63 11.73
CA VAL A 370 10.60 -14.86 11.68
C VAL A 370 12.00 -14.66 12.25
N SER A 371 12.57 -15.74 12.78
CA SER A 371 13.85 -15.80 13.51
C SER A 371 15.07 -16.07 12.62
N SER A 372 15.14 -15.44 11.46
CA SER A 372 16.28 -15.62 10.54
C SER A 372 16.56 -14.33 9.80
N SER A 373 17.81 -14.09 9.42
CA SER A 373 18.20 -12.97 8.56
C SER A 373 17.76 -13.15 7.09
N LEU A 374 17.37 -14.36 6.67
CA LEU A 374 16.94 -14.67 5.29
C LEU A 374 17.86 -14.08 4.20
N GLU A 375 19.17 -14.00 4.46
CA GLU A 375 20.15 -13.30 3.61
C GLU A 375 20.10 -13.72 2.13
N ALA A 376 19.79 -14.99 1.86
CA ALA A 376 19.66 -15.53 0.51
C ALA A 376 18.59 -14.80 -0.35
N LEU A 377 17.63 -14.11 0.27
CA LEU A 377 16.60 -13.34 -0.44
C LEU A 377 17.05 -11.93 -0.85
N PHE A 378 18.20 -11.46 -0.33
CA PHE A 378 18.73 -10.11 -0.54
C PHE A 378 20.11 -10.16 -1.25
N PRO A 379 20.23 -10.84 -2.41
CA PRO A 379 21.49 -10.88 -3.13
C PRO A 379 21.88 -9.47 -3.61
N PRO A 380 23.17 -9.15 -3.71
CA PRO A 380 23.63 -7.96 -4.41
C PRO A 380 23.06 -7.93 -5.83
N MET A 381 22.52 -6.78 -6.24
CA MET A 381 21.79 -6.68 -7.50
C MET A 381 22.64 -6.20 -8.67
N ALA A 382 23.70 -5.44 -8.38
CA ALA A 382 24.72 -5.01 -9.32
C ALA A 382 25.97 -4.61 -8.53
N GLU A 383 27.10 -4.45 -9.21
CA GLU A 383 28.30 -3.88 -8.60
C GLU A 383 28.02 -2.45 -8.11
N GLY A 384 28.38 -2.15 -6.86
CA GLY A 384 28.09 -0.85 -6.23
C GLY A 384 26.63 -0.61 -5.85
N ALA A 385 25.72 -1.59 -6.03
CA ALA A 385 24.34 -1.49 -5.55
C ALA A 385 24.28 -1.54 -4.03
N PRO A 386 23.39 -0.75 -3.38
CA PRO A 386 23.15 -0.89 -1.95
C PRO A 386 22.60 -2.30 -1.63
N ILE A 387 22.84 -2.78 -0.42
CA ILE A 387 22.22 -4.01 0.06
C ILE A 387 20.70 -3.78 0.10
N PRO A 388 19.90 -4.60 -0.59
CA PRO A 388 18.45 -4.40 -0.58
C PRO A 388 17.86 -4.70 0.78
N ALA A 389 16.95 -3.84 1.22
CA ALA A 389 16.22 -4.02 2.47
C ALA A 389 14.87 -4.73 2.29
N GLY A 390 14.39 -4.87 1.05
CA GLY A 390 13.15 -5.55 0.69
C GLY A 390 13.34 -6.56 -0.44
N ALA A 391 12.52 -7.61 -0.46
CA ALA A 391 12.41 -8.55 -1.58
C ALA A 391 10.94 -8.96 -1.79
N VAL A 392 10.60 -9.38 -3.01
CA VAL A 392 9.23 -9.80 -3.36
C VAL A 392 9.23 -11.28 -3.71
N VAL A 393 8.40 -12.08 -3.06
CA VAL A 393 8.19 -13.49 -3.40
C VAL A 393 6.78 -13.68 -3.97
N PHE A 394 6.72 -14.16 -5.20
CA PHE A 394 5.50 -14.45 -5.94
C PHE A 394 5.20 -15.95 -5.93
N PHE A 395 3.98 -16.29 -5.51
CA PHE A 395 3.42 -17.63 -5.56
C PHE A 395 2.34 -17.66 -6.65
N PRO A 396 2.64 -18.22 -7.84
CA PRO A 396 1.67 -18.30 -8.92
C PRO A 396 0.41 -19.05 -8.49
N SER A 397 -0.74 -18.73 -9.09
CA SER A 397 -1.99 -19.46 -8.92
C SER A 397 -1.77 -20.97 -9.06
N GLY A 398 -2.26 -21.74 -8.09
CA GLY A 398 -2.12 -23.19 -8.05
C GLY A 398 -0.79 -23.72 -7.49
N SER A 399 0.23 -22.88 -7.27
CA SER A 399 1.52 -23.31 -6.71
C SER A 399 1.45 -23.75 -5.24
N LEU A 400 0.39 -23.39 -4.52
CA LEU A 400 0.18 -23.70 -3.10
C LEU A 400 -0.89 -24.80 -2.87
N ASN A 401 -1.38 -25.43 -3.94
CA ASN A 401 -2.46 -26.42 -3.84
C ASN A 401 -1.95 -27.76 -3.31
N SER A 402 -2.74 -28.39 -2.44
CA SER A 402 -2.49 -29.77 -2.01
C SER A 402 -3.04 -30.74 -3.06
N ARG A 403 -2.30 -31.81 -3.37
CA ARG A 403 -2.56 -32.75 -4.48
C ARG A 403 -3.96 -33.41 -4.49
N LYS A 404 -4.74 -33.29 -3.40
CA LYS A 404 -6.09 -33.87 -3.27
C LYS A 404 -7.22 -32.95 -3.76
N GLU A 405 -6.94 -31.74 -4.22
CA GLU A 405 -7.96 -30.74 -4.59
C GLU A 405 -8.11 -30.53 -6.12
N ASN A 406 -7.72 -31.53 -6.93
CA ASN A 406 -7.66 -31.43 -8.40
C ASN A 406 -8.99 -31.58 -9.15
N ASP A 407 -10.14 -31.63 -8.47
CA ASP A 407 -11.44 -31.63 -9.15
C ASP A 407 -12.04 -30.22 -9.18
N ALA A 408 -12.26 -29.71 -10.39
CA ALA A 408 -13.20 -28.64 -10.79
C ALA A 408 -13.33 -27.37 -9.92
N LYS A 409 -12.34 -27.05 -9.07
CA LYS A 409 -12.36 -25.83 -8.24
C LYS A 409 -11.90 -24.61 -9.04
N PRO A 410 -12.42 -23.40 -8.71
CA PRO A 410 -11.96 -22.15 -9.31
C PRO A 410 -10.46 -21.94 -9.08
N THR A 411 -9.79 -21.32 -10.05
CA THR A 411 -8.39 -20.90 -9.93
C THR A 411 -8.25 -19.93 -8.76
N LEU A 412 -7.40 -20.28 -7.79
CA LEU A 412 -7.13 -19.40 -6.66
C LEU A 412 -6.18 -18.27 -7.12
N PRO A 413 -6.39 -17.00 -6.74
CA PRO A 413 -5.48 -15.89 -7.01
C PRO A 413 -4.06 -16.17 -6.49
N PRO A 414 -3.05 -15.50 -7.09
CA PRO A 414 -1.68 -15.60 -6.61
C PRO A 414 -1.52 -14.99 -5.21
N VAL A 415 -0.45 -15.41 -4.53
CA VAL A 415 -0.05 -14.81 -3.25
C VAL A 415 1.27 -14.05 -3.46
N TYR A 416 1.36 -12.85 -2.91
CA TYR A 416 2.61 -12.10 -2.83
C TYR A 416 3.06 -12.05 -1.38
N VAL A 417 4.37 -12.17 -1.16
CA VAL A 417 5.00 -11.99 0.14
C VAL A 417 6.11 -10.95 -0.02
N PHE A 418 5.97 -9.79 0.61
CA PHE A 418 7.05 -8.84 0.77
C PHE A 418 7.88 -9.24 1.99
N VAL A 419 9.19 -9.38 1.78
CA VAL A 419 10.15 -9.79 2.80
C VAL A 419 10.98 -8.58 3.15
N HIS A 420 10.82 -8.05 4.36
CA HIS A 420 11.55 -6.88 4.83
C HIS A 420 12.67 -7.28 5.79
N SER A 421 13.84 -6.70 5.56
CA SER A 421 15.03 -6.84 6.39
C SER A 421 14.90 -6.10 7.71
N SER A 422 15.78 -6.38 8.68
CA SER A 422 15.88 -5.57 9.90
C SER A 422 16.33 -4.13 9.63
N ASP A 423 16.95 -3.86 8.48
CA ASP A 423 17.47 -2.53 8.14
C ASP A 423 16.35 -1.52 7.89
N THR A 424 15.14 -2.01 7.57
CA THR A 424 13.92 -1.18 7.49
C THR A 424 13.56 -0.57 8.85
N GLY A 425 14.07 -1.09 9.96
CA GLY A 425 13.70 -0.67 11.30
C GLY A 425 12.37 -1.23 11.78
N GLU A 426 11.74 -2.13 11.01
CA GLU A 426 10.45 -2.74 11.36
C GLU A 426 10.60 -3.93 12.34
N CYS A 427 11.82 -4.45 12.50
CA CYS A 427 12.13 -5.50 13.45
C CYS A 427 13.61 -5.49 13.88
N PRO A 428 13.97 -6.16 15.01
CA PRO A 428 15.35 -6.26 15.46
C PRO A 428 16.28 -7.02 14.50
N PRO A 429 17.61 -6.87 14.64
CA PRO A 429 18.58 -7.70 13.95
C PRO A 429 18.32 -9.21 14.13
N ASN A 430 18.67 -9.99 13.11
CA ASN A 430 18.41 -11.45 13.01
C ASN A 430 16.93 -11.85 12.94
N GLN A 431 16.02 -10.90 12.79
CA GLN A 431 14.60 -11.14 12.50
C GLN A 431 14.19 -10.52 11.18
N ARG A 432 13.09 -11.00 10.60
CA ARG A 432 12.50 -10.45 9.39
C ARG A 432 11.00 -10.35 9.53
N VAL A 433 10.41 -9.42 8.80
CA VAL A 433 8.95 -9.31 8.69
C VAL A 433 8.52 -9.76 7.29
N LEU A 434 7.58 -10.68 7.26
CA LEU A 434 6.95 -11.20 6.05
C LEU A 434 5.54 -10.65 5.98
N TYR A 435 5.26 -9.89 4.92
CA TYR A 435 3.96 -9.34 4.63
C TYR A 435 3.33 -10.10 3.48
N ALA A 436 2.41 -11.02 3.77
CA ALA A 436 1.73 -11.80 2.75
C ALA A 436 0.38 -11.15 2.40
N SER A 437 -0.02 -11.23 1.13
CA SER A 437 -1.29 -10.67 0.64
C SER A 437 -1.91 -11.54 -0.45
N VAL A 438 -3.23 -11.69 -0.40
CA VAL A 438 -4.03 -12.40 -1.41
C VAL A 438 -5.36 -11.70 -1.62
N ALA A 439 -5.80 -11.56 -2.87
CA ALA A 439 -7.03 -10.87 -3.23
C ALA A 439 -8.27 -11.77 -3.12
N MET A 440 -8.51 -12.26 -1.91
CA MET A 440 -9.71 -12.99 -1.51
C MET A 440 -9.86 -12.89 0.02
N THR A 441 -10.99 -13.32 0.56
CA THR A 441 -11.29 -13.34 1.99
C THR A 441 -11.76 -14.72 2.46
N GLY A 442 -11.93 -14.88 3.77
CA GLY A 442 -12.41 -16.10 4.42
C GLY A 442 -11.32 -17.16 4.63
N ASP A 443 -11.73 -18.32 5.15
CA ASP A 443 -10.80 -19.35 5.60
C ASP A 443 -9.87 -19.90 4.51
N VAL A 444 -10.29 -19.84 3.24
CA VAL A 444 -9.44 -20.23 2.10
C VAL A 444 -8.25 -19.27 1.98
N ALA A 445 -8.49 -17.96 2.10
CA ALA A 445 -7.46 -16.94 2.07
C ALA A 445 -6.47 -17.13 3.22
N VAL A 446 -6.98 -17.36 4.43
CA VAL A 446 -6.18 -17.62 5.63
C VAL A 446 -5.23 -18.80 5.41
N ARG A 447 -5.74 -19.93 4.90
CA ARG A 447 -4.92 -21.11 4.60
C ARG A 447 -3.89 -20.87 3.49
N LEU A 448 -4.22 -20.06 2.48
CA LEU A 448 -3.27 -19.72 1.43
C LEU A 448 -2.11 -18.88 1.95
N LEU A 449 -2.39 -17.88 2.79
CA LEU A 449 -1.35 -17.05 3.41
C LEU A 449 -0.43 -17.89 4.31
N GLU A 450 -1.00 -18.78 5.14
CA GLU A 450 -0.21 -19.73 5.95
C GLU A 450 0.66 -20.64 5.10
N ARG A 451 0.09 -21.23 4.03
CA ARG A 451 0.82 -22.10 3.12
C ARG A 451 1.93 -21.35 2.39
N ALA A 452 1.71 -20.11 1.98
CA ALA A 452 2.73 -19.29 1.33
C ALA A 452 3.92 -19.02 2.27
N VAL A 453 3.64 -18.61 3.50
CA VAL A 453 4.69 -18.40 4.52
C VAL A 453 5.42 -19.73 4.79
N GLN A 454 4.70 -20.83 5.03
CA GLN A 454 5.33 -22.13 5.29
C GLN A 454 6.17 -22.61 4.10
N ALA A 455 5.66 -22.45 2.87
CA ALA A 455 6.35 -22.82 1.63
C ALA A 455 7.64 -22.00 1.44
N LEU A 456 7.58 -20.70 1.74
CA LEU A 456 8.76 -19.82 1.75
C LEU A 456 9.80 -20.37 2.72
N LEU A 457 9.42 -20.51 4.00
CA LEU A 457 10.35 -20.91 5.07
C LEU A 457 10.91 -22.33 4.90
N SER A 458 10.17 -23.22 4.23
CA SER A 458 10.61 -24.59 3.95
C SER A 458 11.38 -24.72 2.63
N SER A 459 11.63 -23.61 1.92
CA SER A 459 12.33 -23.64 0.65
C SER A 459 13.77 -24.13 0.82
N LYS A 460 14.25 -24.90 -0.16
CA LYS A 460 15.64 -25.41 -0.18
C LYS A 460 16.69 -24.30 -0.11
N ASN A 461 16.32 -23.09 -0.53
CA ASN A 461 17.18 -21.91 -0.52
C ASN A 461 17.41 -21.33 0.90
N LEU A 462 16.62 -21.72 1.91
CA LEU A 462 16.60 -21.09 3.23
C LEU A 462 16.94 -22.12 4.33
N GLN A 463 18.23 -22.37 4.52
CA GLN A 463 18.75 -23.26 5.56
C GLN A 463 19.69 -22.49 6.52
N PRO A 464 19.60 -22.69 7.86
CA PRO A 464 18.62 -23.52 8.57
C PRO A 464 17.19 -22.97 8.45
N GLN A 465 16.20 -23.85 8.59
CA GLN A 465 14.79 -23.47 8.46
C GLN A 465 14.40 -22.38 9.48
N PRO A 466 13.94 -21.20 9.04
CA PRO A 466 13.50 -20.14 9.94
C PRO A 466 12.25 -20.54 10.74
N ILE A 467 12.17 -20.08 11.99
CA ILE A 467 11.02 -20.31 12.87
C ILE A 467 10.16 -19.04 12.93
N VAL A 468 8.84 -19.22 12.84
CA VAL A 468 7.87 -18.14 13.06
C VAL A 468 7.86 -17.77 14.54
N LEU A 469 7.95 -16.48 14.86
CA LEU A 469 7.91 -15.97 16.23
C LEU A 469 6.55 -15.38 16.60
N TRP A 470 5.84 -14.81 15.61
CA TRP A 470 4.55 -14.15 15.80
C TRP A 470 3.89 -13.91 14.44
N SER A 471 2.56 -14.00 14.37
CA SER A 471 1.80 -13.63 13.19
C SER A 471 0.53 -12.87 13.54
N LEU A 472 0.18 -11.86 12.74
CA LEU A 472 -1.12 -11.20 12.72
C LEU A 472 -1.75 -11.37 11.33
N ARG A 473 -3.06 -11.53 11.29
CA ARG A 473 -3.85 -11.68 10.06
C ARG A 473 -5.08 -10.81 10.15
N TYR A 474 -5.53 -10.32 9.01
CA TYR A 474 -6.72 -9.50 8.89
C TYR A 474 -7.19 -9.45 7.44
N GLU A 475 -8.45 -9.08 7.27
CA GLU A 475 -9.04 -8.75 5.99
C GLU A 475 -9.16 -7.24 5.89
N GLN A 476 -8.94 -6.71 4.70
CA GLN A 476 -9.04 -5.29 4.40
C GLN A 476 -9.97 -5.10 3.20
N THR A 477 -10.93 -4.18 3.35
CA THR A 477 -11.92 -3.84 2.34
C THR A 477 -11.69 -2.42 1.84
N SER A 478 -11.84 -2.21 0.53
CA SER A 478 -11.89 -0.90 -0.10
C SER A 478 -13.21 -0.78 -0.86
N GLN A 479 -14.15 0.00 -0.30
CA GLN A 479 -15.51 0.14 -0.83
C GLN A 479 -15.56 1.15 -1.97
N ILE A 480 -15.78 0.67 -3.21
CA ILE A 480 -16.00 1.55 -4.36
C ILE A 480 -17.47 1.97 -4.38
N THR A 481 -17.75 3.22 -4.04
CA THR A 481 -19.09 3.81 -4.22
C THR A 481 -19.38 4.04 -5.71
N GLN A 482 -20.62 3.74 -6.12
CA GLN A 482 -21.13 3.44 -7.49
C GLN A 482 -20.89 4.44 -8.64
N HIS A 483 -20.25 5.59 -8.47
CA HIS A 483 -20.06 6.53 -9.57
C HIS A 483 -18.81 6.18 -10.39
N LYS A 484 -19.01 5.63 -11.59
CA LYS A 484 -18.00 5.58 -12.67
C LYS A 484 -17.69 7.01 -13.14
N GLU A 485 -16.96 7.75 -12.35
CA GLU A 485 -16.36 9.02 -12.76
C GLU A 485 -14.88 9.01 -12.35
N SER A 486 -14.05 9.66 -13.18
CA SER A 486 -12.59 9.53 -13.23
C SER A 486 -11.93 9.38 -11.86
N ALA A 487 -11.10 8.34 -11.68
CA ALA A 487 -10.24 8.10 -10.51
C ALA A 487 -9.27 9.26 -10.18
N ALA A 488 -9.30 10.35 -10.95
CA ALA A 488 -8.46 11.52 -10.86
C ALA A 488 -9.03 12.68 -10.01
N SER A 489 -10.25 12.59 -9.44
CA SER A 489 -10.82 13.69 -8.64
C SER A 489 -11.56 13.24 -7.38
N ALA A 490 -11.40 13.99 -6.29
CA ALA A 490 -12.25 13.88 -5.11
C ALA A 490 -13.71 14.30 -5.45
N ARG A 491 -14.67 13.73 -4.72
CA ARG A 491 -16.11 13.97 -4.90
C ARG A 491 -16.62 15.05 -3.95
N THR A 492 -17.73 15.68 -4.29
CA THR A 492 -18.55 16.46 -3.34
C THR A 492 -19.52 15.51 -2.62
N ALA A 493 -19.47 15.42 -1.29
CA ALA A 493 -20.28 14.46 -0.50
C ALA A 493 -21.76 14.85 -0.35
N SER A 494 -22.08 16.09 -0.72
CA SER A 494 -23.32 16.81 -0.41
C SER A 494 -23.66 17.72 -1.60
N PRO A 495 -24.91 18.20 -1.75
CA PRO A 495 -25.19 19.36 -2.59
C PRO A 495 -24.34 20.59 -2.25
N ASP A 496 -23.70 20.62 -1.08
CA ASP A 496 -22.66 21.59 -0.73
C ASP A 496 -21.30 21.15 -1.27
N GLU A 497 -20.79 21.87 -2.28
CA GLU A 497 -19.52 21.62 -2.97
C GLU A 497 -18.29 21.73 -2.04
N ARG A 498 -18.47 22.11 -0.77
CA ARG A 498 -17.42 22.34 0.23
C ARG A 498 -17.07 21.12 1.11
N ILE A 499 -17.77 19.99 0.94
CA ILE A 499 -17.43 18.72 1.57
C ILE A 499 -16.79 17.79 0.53
N LEU A 500 -15.47 17.60 0.62
CA LEU A 500 -14.68 16.87 -0.36
C LEU A 500 -14.29 15.47 0.16
N VAL A 501 -14.59 14.44 -0.63
CA VAL A 501 -14.36 13.03 -0.27
C VAL A 501 -13.26 12.45 -1.15
N PHE A 502 -12.19 12.00 -0.51
CA PHE A 502 -11.15 11.24 -1.19
C PHE A 502 -11.68 9.88 -1.65
N PRO A 503 -11.20 9.37 -2.80
CA PRO A 503 -11.48 8.00 -3.22
C PRO A 503 -11.02 6.97 -2.17
N PRO A 504 -11.59 5.76 -2.19
CA PRO A 504 -11.17 4.67 -1.32
C PRO A 504 -9.68 4.35 -1.44
N THR A 505 -9.06 3.92 -0.35
CA THR A 505 -7.64 3.55 -0.35
C THR A 505 -7.38 2.40 -1.33
N SER A 506 -6.29 2.50 -2.09
CA SER A 506 -5.88 1.44 -3.01
C SER A 506 -5.39 0.21 -2.25
N LEU A 507 -5.82 -0.99 -2.68
CA LEU A 507 -5.28 -2.27 -2.20
C LEU A 507 -4.14 -2.79 -3.09
N ASP A 508 -3.61 -1.97 -4.00
CA ASP A 508 -2.45 -2.32 -4.82
C ASP A 508 -1.21 -2.55 -3.92
N LEU A 509 -0.27 -3.36 -4.39
CA LEU A 509 0.98 -3.67 -3.69
C LEU A 509 2.09 -2.66 -4.04
N ALA A 510 1.87 -1.82 -5.05
CA ALA A 510 2.71 -0.69 -5.37
C ALA A 510 1.96 0.63 -5.19
N TRP A 511 2.70 1.68 -4.86
CA TRP A 511 2.20 3.04 -4.78
C TRP A 511 1.46 3.46 -6.06
N ASP A 512 0.28 4.04 -5.89
CA ASP A 512 -0.53 4.61 -6.97
C ASP A 512 -0.33 6.13 -7.07
N ASP A 513 0.27 6.58 -8.17
CA ASP A 513 0.48 8.02 -8.40
C ASP A 513 -0.83 8.80 -8.58
N SER A 514 -1.97 8.14 -8.83
CA SER A 514 -3.28 8.80 -8.92
C SER A 514 -3.66 9.53 -7.62
N VAL A 515 -3.15 9.07 -6.46
CA VAL A 515 -3.34 9.73 -5.16
C VAL A 515 -2.85 11.17 -5.21
N LEU A 516 -1.75 11.46 -5.90
CA LEU A 516 -1.25 12.84 -6.05
C LEU A 516 -2.20 13.71 -6.87
N ASP A 517 -2.80 13.15 -7.92
CA ASP A 517 -3.76 13.90 -8.75
C ASP A 517 -5.03 14.22 -7.95
N GLN A 518 -5.51 13.27 -7.15
CA GLN A 518 -6.64 13.44 -6.24
C GLN A 518 -6.37 14.54 -5.21
N VAL A 519 -5.22 14.49 -4.53
CA VAL A 519 -4.82 15.50 -3.53
C VAL A 519 -4.64 16.87 -4.19
N LYS A 520 -4.03 16.92 -5.38
CA LYS A 520 -3.88 18.17 -6.14
C LYS A 520 -5.23 18.75 -6.56
N GLY A 521 -6.20 17.91 -6.93
CA GLY A 521 -7.57 18.32 -7.20
C GLY A 521 -8.22 19.01 -6.00
N VAL A 522 -8.20 18.37 -4.84
CA VAL A 522 -8.74 18.93 -3.58
C VAL A 522 -8.04 20.22 -3.18
N TRP A 523 -6.71 20.22 -3.24
CA TRP A 523 -5.92 21.41 -2.93
C TRP A 523 -6.28 22.60 -3.83
N ARG A 524 -6.50 22.39 -5.14
CA ARG A 524 -6.95 23.45 -6.05
C ARG A 524 -8.33 23.98 -5.67
N SER A 525 -9.28 23.11 -5.32
CA SER A 525 -10.61 23.55 -4.87
C SER A 525 -10.54 24.46 -3.64
N ILE A 526 -9.63 24.17 -2.71
CA ILE A 526 -9.47 24.94 -1.46
C ILE A 526 -8.68 26.24 -1.66
N MET A 527 -7.65 26.22 -2.52
CA MET A 527 -6.76 27.36 -2.73
C MET A 527 -7.27 28.35 -3.79
N GLY A 528 -8.06 27.89 -4.77
CA GLY A 528 -8.43 28.69 -5.95
C GLY A 528 -7.23 28.99 -6.86
N ASP A 529 -7.40 29.97 -7.75
CA ASP A 529 -6.40 30.32 -8.78
C ASP A 529 -5.13 30.98 -8.20
N ASP A 530 -5.21 31.55 -6.99
CA ASP A 530 -4.09 32.21 -6.31
C ASP A 530 -3.21 31.24 -5.48
N GLY A 531 -3.43 29.93 -5.60
CA GLY A 531 -2.81 28.90 -4.76
C GLY A 531 -1.31 28.67 -4.93
N GLY A 532 -0.69 29.24 -5.96
CA GLY A 532 0.71 28.99 -6.31
C GLY A 532 0.93 27.60 -6.92
N GLU A 533 2.11 27.02 -6.70
CA GLU A 533 2.46 25.68 -7.22
C GLU A 533 2.23 24.58 -6.18
N PHE A 534 1.62 23.47 -6.62
CA PHE A 534 1.30 22.34 -5.75
C PHE A 534 2.58 21.67 -5.20
N MET A 535 2.75 21.72 -3.87
CA MET A 535 3.85 21.06 -3.15
C MET A 535 5.25 21.45 -3.62
N VAL A 536 5.42 22.72 -4.01
CA VAL A 536 6.73 23.32 -4.33
C VAL A 536 7.05 24.37 -3.28
N PHE A 537 8.05 24.09 -2.45
CA PHE A 537 8.36 24.87 -1.26
C PHE A 537 9.81 25.37 -1.28
N GLU A 538 9.97 26.66 -0.98
CA GLU A 538 11.30 27.25 -0.76
C GLU A 538 11.96 26.70 0.52
N ASP A 539 13.28 26.81 0.61
CA ASP A 539 13.97 26.53 1.86
C ASP A 539 13.62 27.59 2.90
N ARG A 540 13.46 27.16 4.16
CA ARG A 540 13.25 28.10 5.25
C ARG A 540 14.57 28.83 5.51
N GLU A 541 14.51 30.15 5.63
CA GLU A 541 15.69 30.96 5.97
C GLU A 541 16.40 30.36 7.21
N GLY A 542 17.72 30.09 7.07
CA GLY A 542 18.58 29.59 8.15
C GLY A 542 18.78 28.07 8.24
N VAL A 543 18.19 27.24 7.38
CA VAL A 543 18.29 25.76 7.47
C VAL A 543 19.33 25.15 6.49
N GLY A 544 20.21 25.98 5.90
CA GLY A 544 21.18 25.51 4.89
C GLY A 544 22.58 26.11 5.01
N ALA A 545 22.91 26.79 6.11
CA ALA A 545 24.23 27.42 6.28
C ALA A 545 25.25 26.55 7.04
N ASP A 546 24.82 25.46 7.69
CA ASP A 546 25.66 24.74 8.65
C ASP A 546 26.13 23.34 8.21
N ASP A 547 25.72 22.85 7.02
CA ASP A 547 26.08 21.49 6.54
C ASP A 547 27.08 21.47 5.35
N GLU A 548 27.58 22.64 4.91
CA GLU A 548 28.65 22.73 3.90
C GLU A 548 29.92 23.33 4.51
N GLY A 549 30.54 22.64 5.47
CA GLY A 549 31.81 23.08 6.03
C GLY A 549 32.37 22.15 7.10
N ASP A 550 33.06 21.10 6.65
CA ASP A 550 34.34 20.59 7.21
C ASP A 550 34.46 19.06 7.08
N GLU A 551 34.90 18.59 5.92
CA GLU A 551 35.82 17.44 5.84
C GLU A 551 36.84 17.72 4.72
N LEU A 552 38.02 18.18 5.13
CA LEU A 552 39.27 18.16 4.35
C LEU A 552 40.08 16.92 4.72
#